data_AF-A0A940UUJ9-F1
#
_entry.id   AF-A0A940UUJ9-F1
#
_cell.length_a   1.000
_cell.length_b   1.000
_cell.length_c   1.000
_cell.angle_alpha   90.00
_cell.angle_beta   90.00
_cell.angle_gamma   90.00
#
_symmetry.space_group_name_H-M   'P 1'
#
loop_
_entity.id
_entity.type
_entity.pdbx_description
1 polymer ?
#
loop_
_entity_poly.entity_id
_entity_poly.type
_entity_poly.pdbx_seq_one_letter_code
_entity_poly.pdbx_strand_id
1 'polypeptide(L)'
;MASKEHVHLIDRGVVSFNKWRDENPDAVIDLRDADMHGKDLRSINLSHAILEGADLSHALLSDANLSFAKLRKANLSHADMDRTDLSHGDLKVARFALAHLRNAVFFYAKLRGADLRGADLRHASLEDADLSLANLTHANLEGAVLTNASLKNAQLSHTCLNGVDLSAANLEGTDVSSVTFDRKSPAQFVLENSFMPGRLWDKRFDIILGTSIRCKGVRESCYGSRRFKKFIHDLDYLEEIMEARGGKALLFIWWLVSDCGRSISRWSFCSGMLVMLFAIIYYFLGPPHFQIAFLPFGFLTTVYYSVVTFTTLGFGDFVPKTYDAAVFVMIEVISGYIMLGGLISIFSNKLARRGN
;
A
#
# COMPACT_ATOMS: atom_id res chain seq x y z
N MET A 1 41.10 2.37 13.13
CA MET A 1 42.05 3.34 12.56
C MET A 1 42.40 2.94 11.15
N ALA A 2 42.17 3.87 10.22
CA ALA A 2 42.28 3.67 8.78
C ALA A 2 43.72 3.46 8.32
N SER A 3 43.88 2.76 7.19
CA SER A 3 45.17 2.69 6.50
C SER A 3 45.50 4.07 5.90
N LYS A 4 46.66 4.62 6.27
CA LYS A 4 47.14 5.91 5.70
C LYS A 4 47.26 5.85 4.18
N GLU A 5 47.63 4.68 3.65
CA GLU A 5 47.75 4.46 2.21
C GLU A 5 46.39 4.56 1.52
N HIS A 6 45.35 3.91 2.06
CA HIS A 6 44.02 3.97 1.48
C HIS A 6 43.42 5.37 1.55
N VAL A 7 43.61 6.08 2.68
CA VAL A 7 43.17 7.49 2.79
C VAL A 7 43.86 8.36 1.74
N HIS A 8 45.18 8.18 1.56
CA HIS A 8 45.93 8.91 0.54
C HIS A 8 45.48 8.57 -0.90
N LEU A 9 45.05 7.33 -1.16
CA LEU A 9 44.48 6.96 -2.46
C LEU A 9 43.15 7.67 -2.72
N ILE A 10 42.29 7.79 -1.72
CA ILE A 10 41.05 8.57 -1.80
C ILE A 10 41.37 10.05 -2.08
N ASP A 11 42.38 10.62 -1.40
CA ASP A 11 42.77 12.02 -1.54
C ASP A 11 43.35 12.36 -2.92
N ARG A 12 43.83 11.37 -3.68
CA ARG A 12 44.23 11.55 -5.09
C ARG A 12 43.02 11.74 -6.03
N GLY A 13 41.80 11.49 -5.56
CA GLY A 13 40.56 11.66 -6.29
C GLY A 13 39.94 10.33 -6.75
N VAL A 14 38.61 10.36 -6.90
CA VAL A 14 37.79 9.17 -7.20
C VAL A 14 38.23 8.43 -8.46
N VAL A 15 38.61 9.15 -9.52
CA VAL A 15 39.04 8.53 -10.79
C VAL A 15 40.30 7.69 -10.61
N SER A 16 41.29 8.23 -9.90
CA SER A 16 42.54 7.52 -9.61
C SER A 16 42.31 6.35 -8.67
N PHE A 17 41.45 6.52 -7.66
CA PHE A 17 41.07 5.45 -6.75
C PHE A 17 40.36 4.30 -7.49
N ASN A 18 39.36 4.60 -8.32
CA ASN A 18 38.62 3.59 -9.08
C ASN A 18 39.52 2.84 -10.06
N LYS A 19 40.43 3.53 -10.75
CA LYS A 19 41.42 2.86 -11.61
C LYS A 19 42.30 1.89 -10.82
N TRP A 20 42.79 2.31 -9.65
CA TRP A 20 43.55 1.43 -8.76
C TRP A 20 42.69 0.25 -8.27
N ARG A 21 41.40 0.48 -7.99
CA ARG A 21 40.46 -0.56 -7.56
C ARG A 21 40.23 -1.60 -8.65
N ASP A 22 40.13 -1.18 -9.91
CA ASP A 22 39.98 -2.09 -11.06
C ASP A 22 41.23 -2.95 -11.27
N GLU A 23 42.42 -2.39 -11.01
CA GLU A 23 43.70 -3.11 -11.03
C GLU A 23 43.89 -4.02 -9.80
N ASN A 24 43.17 -3.77 -8.71
CA ASN A 24 43.30 -4.47 -7.42
C ASN A 24 41.92 -4.90 -6.85
N PRO A 25 41.18 -5.79 -7.54
CA PRO A 25 39.82 -6.18 -7.16
C PRO A 25 39.76 -6.88 -5.80
N ASP A 26 40.79 -7.64 -5.45
CA ASP A 26 40.86 -8.41 -4.19
C ASP A 26 41.42 -7.62 -3.01
N ALA A 27 41.86 -6.37 -3.24
CA ALA A 27 42.43 -5.56 -2.17
C ALA A 27 41.38 -5.25 -1.09
N VAL A 28 41.77 -5.41 0.17
CA VAL A 28 40.91 -5.07 1.31
C VAL A 28 41.12 -3.61 1.66
N ILE A 29 40.16 -2.77 1.29
CA ILE A 29 40.18 -1.34 1.61
C ILE A 29 39.81 -1.14 3.08
N ASP A 30 40.78 -0.81 3.93
CA ASP A 30 40.58 -0.45 5.34
C ASP A 30 40.57 1.07 5.55
N LEU A 31 39.38 1.60 5.81
CA LEU A 31 39.06 3.00 6.07
C LEU A 31 38.32 3.16 7.42
N ARG A 32 38.60 2.28 8.41
CA ARG A 32 37.98 2.34 9.75
C ARG A 32 38.27 3.66 10.45
N ASP A 33 37.24 4.29 10.98
CA ASP A 33 37.33 5.60 11.66
C ASP A 33 37.95 6.70 10.77
N ALA A 34 37.95 6.53 9.43
CA ALA A 34 38.46 7.55 8.53
C ALA A 34 37.54 8.78 8.54
N ASP A 35 38.13 9.97 8.51
CA ASP A 35 37.43 11.22 8.27
C ASP A 35 37.32 11.47 6.75
N MET A 36 36.10 11.39 6.25
CA MET A 36 35.71 11.68 4.88
C MET A 36 34.52 12.66 4.86
N HIS A 37 34.36 13.45 5.93
CA HIS A 37 33.30 14.43 6.04
C HIS A 37 33.32 15.39 4.84
N GLY A 38 32.17 15.54 4.19
CA GLY A 38 32.00 16.48 3.07
C GLY A 38 32.80 16.16 1.81
N LYS A 39 33.49 15.02 1.73
CA LYS A 39 34.31 14.67 0.55
C LYS A 39 33.43 14.38 -0.67
N ASP A 40 33.94 14.76 -1.83
CA ASP A 40 33.37 14.36 -3.11
C ASP A 40 33.84 12.95 -3.47
N LEU A 41 32.93 11.99 -3.32
CA LEU A 41 33.13 10.56 -3.50
C LEU A 41 32.12 9.99 -4.51
N ARG A 42 31.59 10.84 -5.42
CA ARG A 42 30.60 10.42 -6.41
C ARG A 42 31.15 9.31 -7.30
N SER A 43 30.37 8.26 -7.49
CA SER A 43 30.76 7.08 -8.28
C SER A 43 31.98 6.30 -7.77
N ILE A 44 32.40 6.50 -6.52
CA ILE A 44 33.53 5.75 -5.96
C ILE A 44 33.20 4.25 -5.79
N ASN A 45 34.16 3.38 -6.07
CA ASN A 45 34.03 1.94 -5.84
C ASN A 45 34.65 1.52 -4.49
N LEU A 46 33.88 1.66 -3.42
CA LEU A 46 34.22 1.20 -2.07
C LEU A 46 33.57 -0.15 -1.73
N SER A 47 33.27 -0.97 -2.74
CA SER A 47 32.74 -2.32 -2.52
C SER A 47 33.67 -3.14 -1.63
N HIS A 48 33.11 -3.91 -0.71
CA HIS A 48 33.83 -4.71 0.30
C HIS A 48 34.73 -3.91 1.28
N ALA A 49 34.73 -2.57 1.24
CA ALA A 49 35.56 -1.76 2.12
C ALA A 49 35.15 -1.89 3.60
N ILE A 50 36.12 -1.73 4.49
CA ILE A 50 35.92 -1.64 5.93
C ILE A 50 35.85 -0.17 6.32
N LEU A 51 34.65 0.29 6.63
CA LEU A 51 34.28 1.68 6.94
C LEU A 51 33.64 1.78 8.34
N GLU A 52 33.93 0.83 9.22
CA GLU A 52 33.40 0.84 10.59
C GLU A 52 33.83 2.12 11.31
N GLY A 53 32.85 2.84 11.86
CA GLY A 53 33.08 4.12 12.55
C GLY A 53 33.51 5.29 11.66
N ALA A 54 33.63 5.12 10.34
CA ALA A 54 34.05 6.20 9.45
C ALA A 54 33.05 7.36 9.45
N ASP A 55 33.56 8.58 9.33
CA ASP A 55 32.75 9.78 9.15
C ASP A 55 32.63 10.13 7.66
N LEU A 56 31.45 9.87 7.10
CA LEU A 56 31.03 10.18 5.74
C LEU A 56 29.90 11.23 5.76
N SER A 57 29.69 11.93 6.89
CA SER A 57 28.62 12.92 6.95
C SER A 57 28.87 14.06 5.97
N HIS A 58 27.79 14.54 5.35
CA HIS A 58 27.83 15.53 4.27
C HIS A 58 28.61 15.11 3.01
N ALA A 59 29.13 13.88 2.90
CA ALA A 59 29.84 13.44 1.71
C ALA A 59 28.91 13.34 0.49
N LEU A 60 29.46 13.54 -0.71
CA LEU A 60 28.77 13.31 -1.97
C LEU A 60 29.10 11.90 -2.44
N LEU A 61 28.14 10.98 -2.35
CA LEU A 61 28.27 9.55 -2.64
C LEU A 61 27.28 9.10 -3.71
N SER A 62 26.66 10.03 -4.45
CA SER A 62 25.74 9.70 -5.53
C SER A 62 26.41 8.74 -6.52
N ASP A 63 25.69 7.69 -6.92
CA ASP A 63 26.17 6.62 -7.80
C ASP A 63 27.39 5.81 -7.27
N ALA A 64 27.79 5.96 -6.01
CA ALA A 64 28.88 5.18 -5.41
C ALA A 64 28.49 3.71 -5.19
N ASN A 65 29.47 2.82 -5.26
CA ASN A 65 29.33 1.41 -4.92
C ASN A 65 29.93 1.14 -3.53
N LEU A 66 29.07 0.87 -2.57
CA LEU A 66 29.37 0.45 -1.19
C LEU A 66 28.81 -0.96 -0.91
N SER A 67 28.54 -1.75 -1.95
CA SER A 67 28.05 -3.13 -1.80
C SER A 67 29.03 -3.96 -0.97
N PHE A 68 28.49 -4.84 -0.11
CA PHE A 68 29.25 -5.67 0.83
C PHE A 68 30.16 -4.91 1.82
N ALA A 69 30.11 -3.57 1.88
CA ALA A 69 30.95 -2.79 2.78
C ALA A 69 30.54 -3.00 4.25
N LYS A 70 31.53 -2.90 5.15
CA LYS A 70 31.32 -2.94 6.61
C LYS A 70 31.21 -1.51 7.12
N LEU A 71 29.99 -1.03 7.33
CA LEU A 71 29.64 0.35 7.67
C LEU A 71 29.05 0.46 9.09
N ARG A 72 29.37 -0.49 9.98
CA ARG A 72 28.88 -0.47 11.36
C ARG A 72 29.22 0.84 12.04
N LYS A 73 28.24 1.47 12.67
CA LYS A 73 28.38 2.76 13.36
C LYS A 73 28.96 3.90 12.50
N ALA A 74 29.06 3.73 11.17
CA ALA A 74 29.51 4.80 10.30
C ALA A 74 28.51 5.97 10.35
N ASN A 75 29.02 7.19 10.21
CA ASN A 75 28.22 8.39 10.13
C ASN A 75 28.02 8.79 8.67
N LEU A 76 26.82 8.63 8.14
CA LEU A 76 26.39 9.03 6.80
C LEU A 76 25.29 10.11 6.87
N SER A 77 25.19 10.81 8.00
CA SER A 77 24.16 11.84 8.20
C SER A 77 24.35 12.95 7.18
N HIS A 78 23.25 13.45 6.60
CA HIS A 78 23.27 14.50 5.56
C HIS A 78 24.06 14.18 4.28
N ALA A 79 24.54 12.95 4.08
CA ALA A 79 25.22 12.57 2.86
C ALA A 79 24.27 12.57 1.66
N ASP A 80 24.77 12.95 0.48
CA ASP A 80 24.06 12.73 -0.78
C ASP A 80 24.40 11.33 -1.29
N MET A 81 23.41 10.44 -1.29
CA MET A 81 23.56 9.02 -1.61
C MET A 81 22.52 8.58 -2.65
N ASP A 82 22.11 9.50 -3.54
CA ASP A 82 21.20 9.18 -4.64
C ASP A 82 21.82 8.09 -5.53
N ARG A 83 21.08 7.01 -5.77
CA ARG A 83 21.52 5.82 -6.53
C ARG A 83 22.77 5.09 -5.98
N THR A 84 23.15 5.29 -4.71
CA THR A 84 24.24 4.53 -4.09
C THR A 84 23.85 3.06 -3.90
N ASP A 85 24.77 2.14 -4.22
CA ASP A 85 24.62 0.70 -3.93
C ASP A 85 25.19 0.36 -2.54
N LEU A 86 24.32 -0.06 -1.63
CA LEU A 86 24.61 -0.52 -0.27
C LEU A 86 24.17 -1.99 -0.06
N SER A 87 23.92 -2.71 -1.16
CA SER A 87 23.48 -4.11 -1.12
C SER A 87 24.46 -4.98 -0.33
N HIS A 88 23.94 -5.93 0.44
CA HIS A 88 24.69 -6.82 1.31
C HIS A 88 25.57 -6.14 2.39
N GLY A 89 25.50 -4.82 2.56
CA GLY A 89 26.31 -4.07 3.52
C GLY A 89 25.98 -4.40 4.98
N ASP A 90 27.00 -4.34 5.85
CA ASP A 90 26.81 -4.41 7.31
C ASP A 90 26.67 -2.99 7.88
N LEU A 91 25.43 -2.52 8.01
CA LEU A 91 25.04 -1.16 8.34
C LEU A 91 24.47 -1.03 9.76
N LYS A 92 24.78 -1.99 10.64
CA LYS A 92 24.21 -2.02 11.98
C LYS A 92 24.59 -0.75 12.75
N VAL A 93 23.58 -0.08 13.29
CA VAL A 93 23.74 1.16 14.07
C VAL A 93 24.41 2.30 13.26
N ALA A 94 24.42 2.21 11.93
CA ALA A 94 24.88 3.32 11.08
C ALA A 94 23.91 4.51 11.17
N ARG A 95 24.43 5.73 10.99
CA ARG A 95 23.62 6.96 11.06
C ARG A 95 23.40 7.52 9.67
N PHE A 96 22.16 7.60 9.25
CA PHE A 96 21.68 8.14 7.97
C PHE A 96 20.70 9.31 8.18
N ALA A 97 20.72 9.93 9.36
CA ALA A 97 19.80 11.01 9.68
C ALA A 97 19.89 12.11 8.61
N LEU A 98 18.73 12.45 8.02
CA LEU A 98 18.60 13.47 6.96
C LEU A 98 19.45 13.19 5.69
N ALA A 99 19.87 11.96 5.45
CA ALA A 99 20.58 11.57 4.23
C ALA A 99 19.63 11.55 3.01
N HIS A 100 20.16 11.85 1.83
CA HIS A 100 19.43 11.71 0.57
C HIS A 100 19.70 10.34 -0.04
N LEU A 101 18.77 9.40 0.10
CA LEU A 101 18.90 8.00 -0.31
C LEU A 101 17.90 7.63 -1.42
N ARG A 102 17.56 8.59 -2.28
CA ARG A 102 16.65 8.35 -3.40
C ARG A 102 17.24 7.28 -4.30
N ASN A 103 16.42 6.34 -4.75
CA ASN A 103 16.86 5.25 -5.64
C ASN A 103 18.04 4.41 -5.10
N ALA A 104 18.39 4.51 -3.82
CA ALA A 104 19.50 3.76 -3.25
C ALA A 104 19.13 2.26 -3.14
N VAL A 105 20.15 1.40 -3.23
CA VAL A 105 19.97 -0.05 -3.24
C VAL A 105 20.47 -0.66 -1.93
N PHE A 106 19.62 -1.37 -1.22
CA PHE A 106 19.87 -1.98 0.08
C PHE A 106 19.49 -3.47 0.13
N PHE A 107 19.44 -4.15 -1.02
CA PHE A 107 19.14 -5.58 -1.08
C PHE A 107 19.96 -6.38 -0.07
N TYR A 108 19.33 -7.20 0.78
CA TYR A 108 19.99 -8.01 1.83
C TYR A 108 20.85 -7.22 2.84
N ALA A 109 20.69 -5.89 2.93
CA ALA A 109 21.52 -5.07 3.81
C ALA A 109 21.13 -5.24 5.29
N LYS A 110 22.10 -5.15 6.20
CA LYS A 110 21.91 -5.31 7.65
C LYS A 110 21.82 -3.95 8.32
N LEU A 111 20.62 -3.39 8.39
CA LEU A 111 20.31 -2.06 8.94
C LEU A 111 19.82 -2.09 10.40
N ARG A 112 20.00 -3.21 11.12
CA ARG A 112 19.49 -3.35 12.49
C ARG A 112 19.95 -2.20 13.38
N GLY A 113 18.99 -1.47 13.96
CA GLY A 113 19.23 -0.32 14.83
C GLY A 113 19.80 0.92 14.14
N ALA A 114 19.77 1.00 12.80
CA ALA A 114 20.22 2.19 12.07
C ALA A 114 19.32 3.41 12.35
N ASP A 115 19.91 4.60 12.33
CA ASP A 115 19.20 5.87 12.47
C ASP A 115 18.93 6.47 11.09
N LEU A 116 17.72 6.33 10.58
CA LEU A 116 17.24 6.83 9.28
C LEU A 116 16.26 8.00 9.47
N ARG A 117 16.31 8.71 10.61
CA ARG A 117 15.38 9.80 10.91
C ARG A 117 15.43 10.89 9.83
N GLY A 118 14.28 11.22 9.27
CA GLY A 118 14.15 12.24 8.24
C GLY A 118 14.88 11.92 6.93
N ALA A 119 15.37 10.70 6.72
CA ALA A 119 16.03 10.30 5.48
C ALA A 119 15.03 10.29 4.31
N ASP A 120 15.51 10.67 3.12
CA ASP A 120 14.73 10.62 1.89
C ASP A 120 15.03 9.31 1.15
N LEU A 121 14.21 8.29 1.36
CA LEU A 121 14.33 6.93 0.81
C LEU A 121 13.38 6.70 -0.37
N ARG A 122 12.97 7.77 -1.06
CA ARG A 122 12.03 7.63 -2.18
C ARG A 122 12.57 6.71 -3.26
N HIS A 123 11.76 5.76 -3.68
CA HIS A 123 12.11 4.74 -4.67
C HIS A 123 13.34 3.89 -4.31
N ALA A 124 13.76 3.88 -3.03
CA ALA A 124 14.84 3.02 -2.58
C ALA A 124 14.40 1.56 -2.59
N SER A 125 15.36 0.66 -2.83
CA SER A 125 15.13 -0.77 -2.81
C SER A 125 15.70 -1.40 -1.55
N LEU A 126 14.84 -1.89 -0.67
CA LEU A 126 15.15 -2.46 0.66
C LEU A 126 14.67 -3.91 0.76
N GLU A 127 14.52 -4.61 -0.37
CA GLU A 127 14.10 -6.01 -0.39
C GLU A 127 15.08 -6.91 0.39
N ASP A 128 14.53 -7.82 1.19
CA ASP A 128 15.25 -8.71 2.11
C ASP A 128 16.13 -7.99 3.17
N ALA A 129 16.00 -6.67 3.36
CA ALA A 129 16.80 -5.92 4.33
C ALA A 129 16.36 -6.16 5.79
N ASP A 130 17.31 -6.19 6.71
CA ASP A 130 17.04 -6.23 8.16
C ASP A 130 17.02 -4.80 8.73
N LEU A 131 15.83 -4.20 8.81
CA LEU A 131 15.55 -2.90 9.44
C LEU A 131 15.09 -3.04 10.90
N SER A 132 15.32 -4.20 11.55
CA SER A 132 14.81 -4.42 12.91
C SER A 132 15.39 -3.37 13.87
N LEU A 133 14.56 -2.80 14.74
CA LEU A 133 14.92 -1.71 15.68
C LEU A 133 15.39 -0.41 15.01
N ALA A 134 15.30 -0.26 13.68
CA ALA A 134 15.70 0.97 13.00
C ALA A 134 14.76 2.13 13.36
N ASN A 135 15.30 3.35 13.36
CA ASN A 135 14.52 4.57 13.54
C ASN A 135 14.28 5.25 12.19
N LEU A 136 13.06 5.19 11.68
CA LEU A 136 12.62 5.78 10.41
C LEU A 136 11.66 6.97 10.66
N THR A 137 11.65 7.53 11.87
CA THR A 137 10.77 8.65 12.23
C THR A 137 10.98 9.82 11.25
N HIS A 138 9.90 10.37 10.72
CA HIS A 138 9.91 11.43 9.68
C HIS A 138 10.57 11.06 8.34
N ALA A 139 10.97 9.81 8.12
CA ALA A 139 11.54 9.41 6.83
C ALA A 139 10.49 9.45 5.72
N ASN A 140 10.94 9.64 4.47
CA ASN A 140 10.10 9.52 3.30
C ASN A 140 10.42 8.22 2.55
N LEU A 141 9.52 7.23 2.62
CA LEU A 141 9.63 5.96 1.90
C LEU A 141 8.76 5.95 0.64
N GLU A 142 8.33 7.10 0.11
CA GLU A 142 7.41 7.10 -1.02
C GLU A 142 7.94 6.27 -2.22
N GLY A 143 7.15 5.29 -2.64
CA GLY A 143 7.50 4.38 -3.73
C GLY A 143 8.64 3.40 -3.44
N ALA A 144 9.09 3.26 -2.19
CA ALA A 144 10.14 2.32 -1.81
C ALA A 144 9.67 0.86 -1.84
N VAL A 145 10.59 -0.07 -2.07
CA VAL A 145 10.32 -1.52 -2.10
C VAL A 145 10.90 -2.17 -0.84
N LEU A 146 10.06 -2.74 0.01
CA LEU A 146 10.43 -3.41 1.27
C LEU A 146 9.96 -4.87 1.28
N THR A 147 9.90 -5.51 0.11
CA THR A 147 9.51 -6.92 -0.01
C THR A 147 10.38 -7.81 0.87
N ASN A 148 9.78 -8.70 1.66
CA ASN A 148 10.46 -9.58 2.63
C ASN A 148 11.31 -8.86 3.71
N ALA A 149 11.27 -7.53 3.81
CA ALA A 149 12.08 -6.80 4.77
C ALA A 149 11.62 -7.05 6.22
N SER A 150 12.57 -7.06 7.17
CA SER A 150 12.24 -7.13 8.59
C SER A 150 12.20 -5.73 9.19
N LEU A 151 11.02 -5.23 9.54
CA LEU A 151 10.80 -3.98 10.28
C LEU A 151 10.54 -4.24 11.77
N LYS A 152 10.89 -5.42 12.28
CA LYS A 152 10.58 -5.81 13.65
C LYS A 152 11.04 -4.77 14.67
N ASN A 153 10.11 -4.26 15.47
CA ASN A 153 10.34 -3.19 16.46
C ASN A 153 10.94 -1.89 15.89
N ALA A 154 10.75 -1.61 14.59
CA ALA A 154 11.17 -0.34 13.99
C ALA A 154 10.22 0.81 14.39
N GLN A 155 10.71 2.05 14.29
CA GLN A 155 9.92 3.26 14.54
C GLN A 155 9.57 3.92 13.21
N LEU A 156 8.30 3.91 12.80
CA LEU A 156 7.81 4.55 11.57
C LEU A 156 6.94 5.79 11.86
N SER A 157 7.09 6.39 13.03
CA SER A 157 6.22 7.49 13.43
C SER A 157 6.41 8.69 12.49
N HIS A 158 5.32 9.21 11.93
CA HIS A 158 5.37 10.29 10.92
C HIS A 158 6.11 9.94 9.61
N THR A 159 6.31 8.65 9.31
CA THR A 159 6.90 8.21 8.05
C THR A 159 5.87 8.29 6.90
N CYS A 160 6.33 8.69 5.71
CA CYS A 160 5.52 8.61 4.49
C CYS A 160 5.65 7.25 3.83
N LEU A 161 4.54 6.51 3.75
CA LEU A 161 4.46 5.16 3.16
C LEU A 161 3.69 5.13 1.83
N ASN A 162 3.48 6.28 1.18
CA ASN A 162 2.76 6.35 -0.09
C ASN A 162 3.47 5.49 -1.15
N GLY A 163 2.79 4.58 -1.84
CA GLY A 163 3.45 3.85 -2.93
C GLY A 163 4.33 2.67 -2.48
N VAL A 164 4.43 2.38 -1.17
CA VAL A 164 5.39 1.40 -0.65
C VAL A 164 4.97 -0.04 -0.95
N ASP A 165 5.90 -0.89 -1.37
CA ASP A 165 5.69 -2.33 -1.40
C ASP A 165 6.14 -2.96 -0.07
N LEU A 166 5.19 -3.40 0.76
CA LEU A 166 5.44 -4.12 2.02
C LEU A 166 5.20 -5.63 1.89
N SER A 167 5.13 -6.19 0.67
CA SER A 167 4.80 -7.60 0.47
C SER A 167 5.73 -8.52 1.30
N ALA A 168 5.15 -9.39 2.11
CA ALA A 168 5.83 -10.32 3.01
C ALA A 168 6.76 -9.66 4.06
N ALA A 169 6.65 -8.34 4.27
CA ALA A 169 7.41 -7.65 5.29
C ALA A 169 6.97 -8.07 6.70
N ASN A 170 7.91 -8.09 7.64
CA ASN A 170 7.62 -8.34 9.05
C ASN A 170 7.44 -7.03 9.81
N LEU A 171 6.21 -6.72 10.22
CA LEU A 171 5.85 -5.51 10.97
C LEU A 171 5.68 -5.75 12.49
N GLU A 172 6.07 -6.91 13.01
CA GLU A 172 5.96 -7.25 14.44
C GLU A 172 6.57 -6.15 15.34
N GLY A 173 5.78 -5.61 16.26
CA GLY A 173 6.20 -4.57 17.20
C GLY A 173 6.57 -3.22 16.58
N THR A 174 6.27 -2.98 15.30
CA THR A 174 6.57 -1.69 14.64
C THR A 174 5.68 -0.58 15.17
N ASP A 175 6.24 0.62 15.41
CA ASP A 175 5.43 1.82 15.67
C ASP A 175 4.94 2.41 14.35
N VAL A 176 3.65 2.31 14.07
CA VAL A 176 2.99 2.92 12.91
C VAL A 176 2.08 4.07 13.33
N SER A 177 2.38 4.74 14.44
CA SER A 177 1.68 5.95 14.86
C SER A 177 1.89 7.06 13.83
N SER A 178 0.81 7.73 13.43
CA SER A 178 0.90 8.92 12.55
C SER A 178 1.59 8.70 11.19
N VAL A 179 1.71 7.47 10.69
CA VAL A 179 2.16 7.21 9.32
C VAL A 179 1.22 7.88 8.32
N THR A 180 1.79 8.51 7.29
CA THR A 180 1.01 9.02 6.17
C THR A 180 1.03 8.00 5.04
N PHE A 181 -0.15 7.65 4.56
CA PHE A 181 -0.34 6.77 3.42
C PHE A 181 -1.49 7.34 2.59
N ASP A 182 -1.27 7.56 1.31
CA ASP A 182 -2.29 8.07 0.41
C ASP A 182 -3.25 6.94 0.08
N ARG A 183 -4.52 7.18 0.35
CA ARG A 183 -5.58 6.35 -0.19
C ARG A 183 -6.03 7.02 -1.48
N LYS A 184 -5.34 6.73 -2.58
CA LYS A 184 -5.83 7.17 -3.89
C LYS A 184 -7.26 6.67 -4.05
N SER A 185 -8.20 7.60 -4.09
CA SER A 185 -9.59 7.23 -4.23
C SER A 185 -9.77 6.64 -5.63
N PRO A 186 -10.47 5.49 -5.78
CA PRO A 186 -10.73 4.91 -7.09
C PRO A 186 -11.39 5.91 -8.05
N ALA A 187 -12.19 6.85 -7.52
CA ALA A 187 -12.88 7.89 -8.29
C ALA A 187 -11.90 8.89 -8.95
N GLN A 188 -10.85 9.28 -8.25
CA GLN A 188 -9.86 10.24 -8.78
C GLN A 188 -9.02 9.59 -9.89
N PHE A 189 -8.69 8.30 -9.74
CA PHE A 189 -8.01 7.54 -10.79
C PHE A 189 -8.89 7.31 -12.04
N VAL A 190 -10.19 7.03 -11.85
CA VAL A 190 -11.16 6.88 -12.95
C VAL A 190 -11.35 8.19 -13.71
N LEU A 191 -11.32 9.34 -13.02
CA LEU A 191 -11.37 10.67 -13.64
C LEU A 191 -10.08 11.00 -14.41
N GLU A 192 -8.92 10.58 -13.90
CA GLU A 192 -7.61 10.80 -14.56
C GLU A 192 -7.41 9.88 -15.78
N ASN A 193 -8.00 8.67 -15.78
CA ASN A 193 -7.86 7.70 -16.87
C ASN A 193 -9.17 7.48 -17.62
N SER A 194 -9.46 8.38 -18.55
CA SER A 194 -10.50 8.32 -19.60
C SER A 194 -11.09 6.92 -19.81
N PHE A 195 -12.35 6.75 -19.41
CA PHE A 195 -13.11 5.50 -19.29
C PHE A 195 -13.03 4.60 -20.55
N MET A 196 -12.29 3.48 -20.48
CA MET A 196 -12.22 2.45 -21.54
C MET A 196 -12.56 1.07 -20.96
N PRO A 197 -13.81 0.58 -21.10
CA PRO A 197 -14.30 -0.64 -20.45
C PRO A 197 -13.53 -1.91 -20.80
N GLY A 198 -12.97 -2.00 -22.02
CA GLY A 198 -12.27 -3.19 -22.51
C GLY A 198 -10.91 -3.48 -21.87
N ARG A 199 -10.29 -2.51 -21.18
CA ARG A 199 -8.96 -2.65 -20.54
C ARG A 199 -9.01 -2.86 -19.02
N LEU A 200 -10.22 -2.98 -18.44
CA LEU A 200 -10.42 -3.19 -16.99
C LEU A 200 -9.87 -4.54 -16.50
N TRP A 201 -9.83 -5.54 -17.38
CA TRP A 201 -9.47 -6.92 -17.04
C TRP A 201 -7.96 -7.20 -17.04
N ASP A 202 -7.15 -6.37 -17.70
CA ASP A 202 -5.69 -6.53 -17.80
C ASP A 202 -4.97 -5.69 -16.76
N LYS A 203 -4.25 -6.34 -15.82
CA LYS A 203 -3.22 -5.81 -14.87
C LYS A 203 -3.49 -4.47 -14.14
N ARG A 204 -4.66 -3.86 -14.30
CA ARG A 204 -5.01 -2.49 -13.84
C ARG A 204 -6.11 -2.47 -12.79
N PHE A 205 -6.79 -3.59 -12.53
CA PHE A 205 -7.77 -3.67 -11.44
C PHE A 205 -7.11 -3.48 -10.07
N ASP A 206 -5.86 -3.93 -9.92
CA ASP A 206 -5.02 -3.64 -8.75
C ASP A 206 -4.91 -2.12 -8.49
N ILE A 207 -4.71 -1.35 -9.57
CA ILE A 207 -4.55 0.11 -9.52
C ILE A 207 -5.89 0.80 -9.16
N ILE A 208 -7.01 0.25 -9.60
CA ILE A 208 -8.36 0.76 -9.31
C ILE A 208 -8.75 0.57 -7.84
N LEU A 209 -8.23 -0.46 -7.17
CA LEU A 209 -8.50 -0.71 -5.74
C LEU A 209 -7.80 0.30 -4.81
N GLY A 210 -7.00 1.23 -5.36
CA GLY A 210 -6.33 2.27 -4.60
C GLY A 210 -5.27 1.71 -3.66
N THR A 211 -4.62 0.61 -4.08
CA THR A 211 -3.52 -0.03 -3.36
C THR A 211 -2.24 0.75 -3.62
N SER A 212 -2.14 1.95 -3.05
CA SER A 212 -0.86 2.67 -3.04
C SER A 212 0.21 1.85 -2.33
N ILE A 213 -0.19 1.00 -1.38
CA ILE A 213 0.70 0.08 -0.67
C ILE A 213 0.34 -1.36 -1.08
N ARG A 214 1.36 -2.20 -1.31
CA ARG A 214 1.20 -3.66 -1.46
C ARG A 214 1.51 -4.34 -0.15
N CYS A 215 0.69 -5.30 0.28
CA CYS A 215 0.78 -5.86 1.64
C CYS A 215 0.67 -7.39 1.72
N LYS A 216 0.78 -8.08 0.59
CA LYS A 216 0.61 -9.53 0.52
C LYS A 216 1.44 -10.28 1.56
N GLY A 217 0.81 -11.05 2.45
CA GLY A 217 1.52 -11.93 3.37
C GLY A 217 2.36 -11.23 4.44
N VAL A 218 2.05 -9.96 4.75
CA VAL A 218 2.66 -9.21 5.85
C VAL A 218 2.45 -9.93 7.18
N ARG A 219 3.52 -10.07 7.98
CA ARG A 219 3.43 -10.64 9.33
C ARG A 219 3.16 -9.53 10.33
N GLU A 220 1.92 -9.46 10.84
CA GLU A 220 1.45 -8.28 11.58
C GLU A 220 1.26 -8.48 13.09
N SER A 221 1.94 -7.64 13.86
CA SER A 221 1.64 -7.32 15.26
C SER A 221 2.25 -5.96 15.63
N CYS A 222 1.95 -4.93 14.84
CA CYS A 222 2.43 -3.56 15.08
C CYS A 222 1.60 -2.84 16.18
N TYR A 223 2.04 -1.66 16.65
CA TYR A 223 1.26 -0.77 17.52
C TYR A 223 1.14 0.63 16.90
N GLY A 224 0.22 1.48 17.42
CA GLY A 224 -0.02 2.82 16.86
C GLY A 224 -1.32 2.92 16.06
N SER A 225 -1.29 3.57 14.88
CA SER A 225 -2.49 4.02 14.15
C SER A 225 -3.45 2.87 13.80
N ARG A 226 -4.64 2.87 14.41
CA ARG A 226 -5.70 1.89 14.09
C ARG A 226 -6.14 1.93 12.63
N ARG A 227 -6.04 3.09 11.97
CA ARG A 227 -6.42 3.26 10.56
C ARG A 227 -5.48 2.47 9.63
N PHE A 228 -4.18 2.50 9.91
CA PHE A 228 -3.18 1.82 9.09
C PHE A 228 -3.27 0.30 9.25
N LYS A 229 -3.40 -0.19 10.49
CA LYS A 229 -3.59 -1.62 10.78
C LYS A 229 -4.77 -2.21 10.01
N LYS A 230 -5.93 -1.55 10.11
CA LYS A 230 -7.12 -1.98 9.38
C LYS A 230 -6.93 -1.89 7.87
N PHE A 231 -6.23 -0.86 7.39
CA PHE A 231 -5.95 -0.71 5.97
C PHE A 231 -5.13 -1.88 5.42
N ILE A 232 -4.09 -2.33 6.11
CA ILE A 232 -3.30 -3.52 5.74
C ILE A 232 -4.19 -4.76 5.72
N HIS A 233 -4.96 -5.00 6.78
CA HIS A 233 -5.84 -6.18 6.84
C HIS A 233 -6.94 -6.15 5.76
N ASP A 234 -7.52 -4.98 5.47
CA ASP A 234 -8.49 -4.82 4.39
C ASP A 234 -7.84 -5.09 3.02
N LEU A 235 -6.56 -4.76 2.83
CA LEU A 235 -5.82 -5.02 1.58
C LEU A 235 -5.48 -6.50 1.40
N ASP A 236 -4.94 -7.14 2.43
CA ASP A 236 -4.58 -8.57 2.38
C ASP A 236 -5.80 -9.43 2.03
N TYR A 237 -6.97 -9.11 2.61
CA TYR A 237 -8.23 -9.75 2.26
C TYR A 237 -8.68 -9.50 0.81
N LEU A 238 -8.50 -8.28 0.29
CA LEU A 238 -8.83 -7.97 -1.11
C LEU A 238 -7.92 -8.75 -2.07
N GLU A 239 -6.62 -8.82 -1.76
CA GLU A 239 -5.63 -9.58 -2.54
C GLU A 239 -5.96 -11.08 -2.53
N GLU A 240 -6.35 -11.66 -1.39
CA GLU A 240 -6.81 -13.06 -1.28
C GLU A 240 -7.98 -13.35 -2.24
N ILE A 241 -9.00 -12.47 -2.26
CA ILE A 241 -10.13 -12.62 -3.17
C ILE A 241 -9.69 -12.47 -4.63
N MET A 242 -8.76 -11.56 -4.93
CA MET A 242 -8.28 -11.37 -6.31
C MET A 242 -7.62 -12.62 -6.89
N GLU A 243 -6.98 -13.43 -6.05
CA GLU A 243 -6.32 -14.68 -6.45
C GLU A 243 -7.29 -15.85 -6.60
N ALA A 244 -8.48 -15.77 -5.99
CA ALA A 244 -9.50 -16.80 -6.13
C ALA A 244 -10.06 -16.88 -7.57
N ARG A 245 -10.44 -18.08 -8.01
CA ARG A 245 -11.02 -18.32 -9.35
C ARG A 245 -12.33 -17.55 -9.51
N GLY A 246 -12.36 -16.56 -10.39
CA GLY A 246 -13.52 -15.68 -10.61
C GLY A 246 -13.59 -14.49 -9.62
N GLY A 247 -12.65 -14.37 -8.69
CA GLY A 247 -12.65 -13.35 -7.65
C GLY A 247 -12.54 -11.91 -8.17
N LYS A 248 -11.83 -11.69 -9.28
CA LYS A 248 -11.80 -10.38 -9.97
C LYS A 248 -13.19 -9.90 -10.43
N ALA A 249 -14.01 -10.81 -10.95
CA ALA A 249 -15.38 -10.49 -11.37
C ALA A 249 -16.25 -10.16 -10.16
N LEU A 250 -16.11 -10.94 -9.08
CA LEU A 250 -16.83 -10.71 -7.83
C LEU A 250 -16.43 -9.37 -7.19
N LEU A 251 -15.14 -9.05 -7.15
CA LEU A 251 -14.63 -7.78 -6.64
C LEU A 251 -15.08 -6.60 -7.48
N PHE A 252 -15.14 -6.75 -8.80
CA PHE A 252 -15.64 -5.69 -9.67
C PHE A 252 -17.11 -5.37 -9.35
N ILE A 253 -17.96 -6.38 -9.22
CA ILE A 253 -19.36 -6.21 -8.81
C ILE A 253 -19.41 -5.58 -7.40
N TRP A 254 -18.63 -6.10 -6.47
CA TRP A 254 -18.64 -5.63 -5.09
C TRP A 254 -18.15 -4.17 -4.95
N TRP A 255 -17.14 -3.79 -5.74
CA TRP A 255 -16.65 -2.42 -5.88
C TRP A 255 -17.71 -1.50 -6.47
N LEU A 256 -18.37 -1.93 -7.55
CA LEU A 256 -19.39 -1.17 -8.24
C LEU A 256 -20.55 -0.82 -7.29
N VAL A 257 -21.04 -1.81 -6.54
CA VAL A 257 -22.22 -1.63 -5.67
C VAL A 257 -21.87 -0.88 -4.38
N SER A 258 -20.66 -1.06 -3.82
CA SER A 258 -20.40 -0.70 -2.42
C SER A 258 -19.05 -0.06 -2.10
N ASP A 259 -18.18 0.12 -3.10
CA ASP A 259 -16.75 0.39 -2.86
C ASP A 259 -16.13 -0.66 -1.93
N CYS A 260 -16.39 -1.95 -2.15
CA CYS A 260 -15.94 -3.07 -1.29
C CYS A 260 -16.35 -2.88 0.20
N GLY A 261 -17.61 -2.51 0.44
CA GLY A 261 -18.19 -2.32 1.76
C GLY A 261 -17.82 -0.99 2.44
N ARG A 262 -17.18 -0.06 1.72
CA ARG A 262 -16.68 1.20 2.29
C ARG A 262 -17.68 2.36 2.14
N SER A 263 -18.55 2.33 1.13
CA SER A 263 -19.47 3.43 0.79
C SER A 263 -20.93 3.08 1.02
N ILE A 264 -21.51 3.63 2.10
CA ILE A 264 -22.95 3.49 2.40
C ILE A 264 -23.81 4.23 1.37
N SER A 265 -23.32 5.36 0.84
CA SER A 265 -24.07 6.15 -0.14
C SER A 265 -24.15 5.45 -1.49
N ARG A 266 -23.08 4.79 -1.96
CA ARG A 266 -23.12 3.97 -3.18
C ARG A 266 -24.09 2.81 -3.02
N TRP A 267 -24.05 2.13 -1.87
CA TRP A 267 -24.98 1.04 -1.58
C TRP A 267 -26.43 1.49 -1.62
N SER A 268 -26.78 2.56 -0.90
CA SER A 268 -28.14 3.12 -0.89
C SER A 268 -28.59 3.59 -2.28
N PHE A 269 -27.69 4.18 -3.07
CA PHE A 269 -27.98 4.57 -4.45
C PHE A 269 -28.28 3.35 -5.34
N CYS A 270 -27.44 2.31 -5.30
CA CYS A 270 -27.68 1.07 -6.04
C CYS A 270 -28.98 0.37 -5.62
N SER A 271 -29.30 0.35 -4.32
CA SER A 271 -30.59 -0.16 -3.84
C SER A 271 -31.77 0.63 -4.41
N GLY A 272 -31.68 1.96 -4.43
CA GLY A 272 -32.71 2.82 -5.04
C GLY A 272 -32.88 2.60 -6.54
N MET A 273 -31.78 2.38 -7.27
CA MET A 273 -31.85 2.05 -8.70
C MET A 273 -32.53 0.69 -8.95
N LEU A 274 -32.28 -0.31 -8.12
CA LEU A 274 -32.96 -1.61 -8.21
C LEU A 274 -34.46 -1.47 -7.97
N VAL A 275 -34.87 -0.73 -6.93
CA VAL A 275 -36.28 -0.43 -6.68
C VAL A 275 -36.93 0.25 -7.91
N MET A 276 -36.28 1.25 -8.48
CA MET A 276 -36.81 1.90 -9.68
C MET A 276 -36.91 0.96 -10.88
N LEU A 277 -35.94 0.05 -11.05
CA LEU A 277 -35.95 -0.96 -12.12
C LEU A 277 -37.14 -1.91 -11.98
N PHE A 278 -37.38 -2.46 -10.78
CA PHE A 278 -38.52 -3.34 -10.54
C PHE A 278 -39.86 -2.62 -10.66
N ALA A 279 -39.95 -1.37 -10.20
CA ALA A 279 -41.14 -0.53 -10.40
C ALA A 279 -41.51 -0.35 -11.89
N ILE A 280 -40.50 -0.20 -12.75
CA ILE A 280 -40.67 -0.13 -14.21
C ILE A 280 -41.13 -1.48 -14.77
N ILE A 281 -40.53 -2.59 -14.33
CA ILE A 281 -40.92 -3.95 -14.74
C ILE A 281 -42.40 -4.20 -14.38
N TYR A 282 -42.82 -3.86 -13.17
CA TYR A 282 -44.21 -4.01 -12.73
C TYR A 282 -45.18 -3.12 -13.51
N TYR A 283 -44.75 -1.90 -13.86
CA TYR A 283 -45.55 -1.02 -14.70
C TYR A 283 -45.81 -1.63 -16.10
N PHE A 284 -44.80 -2.25 -16.70
CA PHE A 284 -44.92 -2.89 -18.01
C PHE A 284 -45.71 -4.20 -18.00
N LEU A 285 -45.58 -5.02 -16.95
CA LEU A 285 -46.42 -6.20 -16.75
C LEU A 285 -47.90 -5.80 -16.65
N GLY A 286 -48.19 -4.70 -15.96
CA GLY A 286 -49.53 -4.15 -15.90
C GLY A 286 -50.50 -4.91 -14.98
N PRO A 287 -51.77 -4.46 -14.91
CA PRO A 287 -52.80 -5.03 -14.04
C PRO A 287 -53.13 -6.53 -14.22
N PRO A 288 -53.07 -7.16 -15.42
CA PRO A 288 -53.51 -8.55 -15.55
C PRO A 288 -52.62 -9.54 -14.79
N HIS A 289 -51.38 -9.16 -14.52
CA HIS A 289 -50.39 -9.99 -13.85
C HIS A 289 -50.43 -9.89 -12.32
N PHE A 290 -51.16 -8.92 -11.76
CA PHE A 290 -51.18 -8.65 -10.32
C PHE A 290 -52.61 -8.54 -9.78
N GLN A 291 -52.78 -8.94 -8.52
CA GLN A 291 -53.96 -8.62 -7.72
C GLN A 291 -53.64 -7.36 -6.92
N ILE A 292 -54.39 -6.29 -7.18
CA ILE A 292 -54.23 -4.98 -6.56
C ILE A 292 -55.44 -4.77 -5.65
N ALA A 293 -55.20 -4.61 -4.34
CA ALA A 293 -56.29 -4.61 -3.36
C ALA A 293 -57.00 -3.25 -3.20
N PHE A 294 -56.27 -2.13 -3.12
CA PHE A 294 -56.85 -0.85 -2.67
C PHE A 294 -56.50 0.39 -3.50
N LEU A 295 -55.40 0.39 -4.25
CA LEU A 295 -54.91 1.57 -4.98
C LEU A 295 -55.13 1.43 -6.50
N PRO A 296 -55.44 2.52 -7.22
CA PRO A 296 -55.53 2.47 -8.68
C PRO A 296 -54.17 2.19 -9.30
N PHE A 297 -54.11 1.37 -10.35
CA PHE A 297 -52.84 1.06 -11.01
C PHE A 297 -52.27 2.30 -11.70
N GLY A 298 -51.08 2.70 -11.28
CA GLY A 298 -50.30 3.78 -11.89
C GLY A 298 -48.81 3.66 -11.54
N PHE A 299 -47.98 4.47 -12.19
CA PHE A 299 -46.53 4.43 -12.00
C PHE A 299 -46.09 4.67 -10.55
N LEU A 300 -46.69 5.66 -9.86
CA LEU A 300 -46.36 5.91 -8.46
C LEU A 300 -46.74 4.73 -7.55
N THR A 301 -47.82 4.02 -7.86
CA THR A 301 -48.20 2.83 -7.10
C THR A 301 -47.26 1.66 -7.35
N THR A 302 -46.73 1.47 -8.56
CA THR A 302 -45.74 0.41 -8.81
C THR A 302 -44.39 0.70 -8.14
N VAL A 303 -44.01 1.99 -8.03
CA VAL A 303 -42.86 2.39 -7.21
C VAL A 303 -43.09 2.05 -5.74
N TYR A 304 -44.27 2.39 -5.19
CA TYR A 304 -44.63 2.02 -3.81
C TYR A 304 -44.54 0.51 -3.59
N TYR A 305 -45.11 -0.30 -4.49
CA TYR A 305 -45.08 -1.77 -4.37
C TYR A 305 -43.67 -2.33 -4.46
N SER A 306 -42.81 -1.78 -5.33
CA SER A 306 -41.41 -2.17 -5.38
C SER A 306 -40.67 -1.81 -4.09
N VAL A 307 -40.85 -0.60 -3.53
CA VAL A 307 -40.24 -0.22 -2.24
C VAL A 307 -40.63 -1.20 -1.14
N VAL A 308 -41.92 -1.52 -1.00
CA VAL A 308 -42.42 -2.42 0.05
C VAL A 308 -41.91 -3.85 -0.14
N THR A 309 -41.90 -4.34 -1.38
CA THR A 309 -41.42 -5.69 -1.72
C THR A 309 -39.92 -5.81 -1.47
N PHE A 310 -39.15 -4.81 -1.91
CA PHE A 310 -37.70 -4.74 -1.73
C PHE A 310 -37.28 -4.59 -0.27
N THR A 311 -38.05 -3.86 0.54
CA THR A 311 -37.82 -3.73 1.99
C THR A 311 -38.41 -4.89 2.80
N THR A 312 -39.02 -5.87 2.15
CA THR A 312 -39.63 -7.06 2.73
C THR A 312 -40.69 -6.79 3.80
N LEU A 313 -41.22 -5.56 3.84
CA LEU A 313 -42.32 -5.15 4.72
C LEU A 313 -43.66 -5.80 4.33
N GLY A 314 -43.71 -6.47 3.17
CA GLY A 314 -44.70 -7.50 2.86
C GLY A 314 -46.14 -7.10 3.14
N PHE A 315 -46.68 -6.12 2.41
CA PHE A 315 -48.13 -5.91 2.40
C PHE A 315 -48.78 -6.84 1.37
N GLY A 316 -49.77 -7.62 1.81
CA GLY A 316 -50.54 -8.57 0.98
C GLY A 316 -51.42 -7.94 -0.11
N ASP A 317 -51.20 -6.67 -0.44
CA ASP A 317 -52.01 -5.87 -1.36
C ASP A 317 -51.54 -5.93 -2.82
N PHE A 318 -50.38 -6.56 -3.06
CA PHE A 318 -49.76 -6.73 -4.37
C PHE A 318 -49.29 -8.18 -4.55
N VAL A 319 -50.20 -9.03 -5.07
CA VAL A 319 -49.95 -10.48 -5.21
C VAL A 319 -49.84 -10.85 -6.68
N PRO A 320 -48.78 -11.55 -7.11
CA PRO A 320 -48.65 -12.01 -8.49
C PRO A 320 -49.71 -13.08 -8.80
N LYS A 321 -50.39 -12.94 -9.95
CA LYS A 321 -51.37 -13.92 -10.46
C LYS A 321 -50.76 -14.90 -11.45
N THR A 322 -49.66 -14.51 -12.10
CA THR A 322 -48.97 -15.32 -13.11
C THR A 322 -47.62 -15.80 -12.59
N TYR A 323 -47.12 -16.88 -13.18
CA TYR A 323 -45.79 -17.41 -12.87
C TYR A 323 -44.69 -16.38 -13.15
N ASP A 324 -44.78 -15.66 -14.28
CA ASP A 324 -43.77 -14.65 -14.65
C ASP A 324 -43.67 -13.53 -13.62
N ALA A 325 -44.81 -13.02 -13.16
CA ALA A 325 -44.85 -11.98 -12.11
C ALA A 325 -44.31 -12.51 -10.77
N ALA A 326 -44.62 -13.76 -10.43
CA ALA A 326 -44.11 -14.39 -9.21
C ALA A 326 -42.58 -14.53 -9.22
N VAL A 327 -41.99 -14.83 -10.38
CA VAL A 327 -40.53 -14.90 -10.54
C VAL A 327 -39.89 -13.52 -10.30
N PHE A 328 -40.41 -12.45 -10.90
CA PHE A 328 -39.85 -11.10 -10.69
C PHE A 328 -39.96 -10.64 -9.23
N VAL A 329 -41.12 -10.87 -8.59
CA VAL A 329 -41.31 -10.57 -7.17
C VAL A 329 -40.32 -11.35 -6.30
N MET A 330 -40.11 -12.63 -6.59
CA MET A 330 -39.13 -13.45 -5.87
C MET A 330 -37.70 -12.92 -6.02
N ILE A 331 -37.30 -12.53 -7.23
CA ILE A 331 -35.97 -11.95 -7.48
C ILE A 331 -35.80 -10.62 -6.73
N GLU A 332 -36.84 -9.78 -6.69
CA GLU A 332 -36.80 -8.51 -5.96
C GLU A 332 -36.65 -8.73 -4.46
N VAL A 333 -37.41 -9.66 -3.88
CA VAL A 333 -37.32 -10.01 -2.45
C VAL A 333 -35.93 -10.54 -2.10
N ILE A 334 -35.38 -11.46 -2.90
CA ILE A 334 -34.02 -11.98 -2.69
C ILE A 334 -32.99 -10.85 -2.76
N SER A 335 -33.11 -9.98 -3.77
CA SER A 335 -32.23 -8.82 -3.93
C SER A 335 -32.33 -7.85 -2.75
N GLY A 336 -33.54 -7.61 -2.25
CA GLY A 336 -33.84 -6.81 -1.08
C GLY A 336 -33.14 -7.33 0.19
N TYR A 337 -33.24 -8.64 0.45
CA TYR A 337 -32.54 -9.27 1.59
C TYR A 337 -31.02 -9.15 1.49
N ILE A 338 -30.44 -9.37 0.31
CA ILE A 338 -28.99 -9.20 0.08
C ILE A 338 -28.58 -7.74 0.34
N MET A 339 -29.37 -6.79 -0.16
CA MET A 339 -29.13 -5.36 0.00
C MET A 339 -29.25 -4.92 1.47
N LEU A 340 -30.25 -5.41 2.20
CA LEU A 340 -30.40 -5.14 3.63
C LEU A 340 -29.23 -5.73 4.43
N GLY A 341 -28.86 -6.99 4.16
CA GLY A 341 -27.73 -7.65 4.80
C GLY A 341 -26.41 -6.91 4.58
N GLY A 342 -26.16 -6.45 3.35
CA GLY A 342 -24.97 -5.64 3.04
C GLY A 342 -25.01 -4.27 3.73
N LEU A 343 -26.17 -3.62 3.83
CA LEU A 343 -26.30 -2.35 4.56
C LEU A 343 -25.98 -2.52 6.05
N ILE A 344 -26.52 -3.57 6.68
CA ILE A 344 -26.25 -3.91 8.08
C ILE A 344 -24.76 -4.21 8.27
N SER A 345 -24.14 -4.98 7.37
CA SER A 345 -22.71 -5.27 7.40
C SER A 345 -21.85 -4.01 7.31
N ILE A 346 -22.14 -3.10 6.37
CA ILE A 346 -21.44 -1.81 6.21
C ILE A 346 -21.64 -0.93 7.45
N PHE A 347 -22.86 -0.87 7.98
CA PHE A 347 -23.19 -0.06 9.14
C PHE A 347 -22.54 -0.58 10.43
N SER A 348 -22.62 -1.90 10.66
CA SER A 348 -21.92 -2.59 11.76
C SER A 348 -20.41 -2.32 11.69
N ASN A 349 -19.83 -2.45 10.50
CA ASN A 349 -18.43 -2.12 10.25
C ASN A 349 -18.09 -0.66 10.49
N LYS A 350 -19.03 0.29 10.39
CA LYS A 350 -18.83 1.71 10.72
C LYS A 350 -19.03 1.99 12.20
N LEU A 351 -19.98 1.33 12.86
CA LEU A 351 -20.19 1.46 14.31
C LEU A 351 -19.02 0.89 15.10
N ALA A 352 -18.52 -0.28 14.70
CA ALA A 352 -17.31 -0.88 15.27
C ALA A 352 -16.09 0.06 15.18
N ARG A 353 -16.06 1.00 14.23
CA ARG A 353 -14.97 2.01 14.11
C ARG A 353 -15.03 3.11 15.17
N ARG A 354 -16.18 3.32 15.82
CA ARG A 354 -16.37 4.40 16.82
C ARG A 354 -16.32 3.91 18.26
N GLY A 355 -16.49 2.60 18.48
CA GLY A 355 -16.67 2.00 19.82
C GLY A 355 -15.39 1.64 20.58
N ASN A 356 -14.22 1.77 19.96
CA ASN A 356 -12.93 1.50 20.60
C ASN A 356 -12.03 2.70 20.46
#